data_AF-A0A845TZK0-F1
#
_entry.id   AF-A0A845TZK0-F1
#
_cell.length_a   1.000
_cell.length_b   1.000
_cell.length_c   1.000
_cell.angle_alpha   90.00
_cell.angle_beta   90.00
_cell.angle_gamma   90.00
#
_symmetry.space_group_name_H-M   'P 1'
#
loop_
_entity.id
_entity.type
_entity.pdbx_description
1 polymer ?
#
loop_
_entity_poly.entity_id
_entity_poly.type
_entity_poly.pdbx_seq_one_letter_code
_entity_poly.pdbx_strand_id
1 'polypeptide(L)'
;MPKKSVRKARKSKRYPRIPAGCVRTNKVEISENSRGLKVIPKCVVLSKENGDQVTWKHVNGKPFIIFFDHETPFNDAIFYPGKEKSGSANSNAKYRKYEYTVKAGKKTLDPQVIIDK
;
A
#
# COMPACT_ATOMS: atom_id res chain seq x y z
N MET A 1 0.15 4.69 -58.13
CA MET A 1 0.28 5.64 -57.01
C MET A 1 0.13 4.89 -55.68
N PRO A 2 1.13 4.89 -54.78
CA PRO A 2 1.02 4.16 -53.52
C PRO A 2 0.28 4.98 -52.45
N LYS A 3 -0.77 4.40 -51.86
CA LYS A 3 -1.53 5.00 -50.75
C LYS A 3 -0.71 4.93 -49.47
N LYS A 4 -0.27 6.09 -48.94
CA LYS A 4 0.39 6.20 -47.62
C LYS A 4 -0.60 5.78 -46.53
N SER A 5 -0.30 4.69 -45.82
CA SER A 5 -1.07 4.26 -44.65
C SER A 5 -0.76 5.18 -43.47
N VAL A 6 -1.77 5.95 -43.04
CA VAL A 6 -1.68 6.79 -41.84
C VAL A 6 -1.73 5.88 -40.62
N ARG A 7 -0.55 5.59 -40.03
CA ARG A 7 -0.46 4.90 -38.75
C ARG A 7 -1.02 5.81 -37.66
N LYS A 8 -2.24 5.54 -37.20
CA LYS A 8 -2.82 6.20 -36.01
C LYS A 8 -1.91 5.93 -34.81
N ALA A 9 -1.41 6.99 -34.19
CA ALA A 9 -0.64 6.91 -32.95
C ALA A 9 -1.47 6.22 -31.86
N ARG A 10 -0.99 5.09 -31.34
CA ARG A 10 -1.56 4.43 -30.16
C ARG A 10 -1.41 5.39 -28.98
N LYS A 11 -2.52 5.94 -28.48
CA LYS A 11 -2.55 6.68 -27.22
C LYS A 11 -2.06 5.73 -26.12
N SER A 12 -0.88 5.97 -25.56
CA SER A 12 -0.42 5.20 -24.40
C SER A 12 -1.41 5.44 -23.26
N LYS A 13 -1.89 4.36 -22.63
CA LYS A 13 -2.66 4.43 -21.40
C LYS A 13 -1.79 5.18 -20.38
N ARG A 14 -2.11 6.44 -20.10
CA ARG A 14 -1.47 7.21 -19.04
C ARG A 14 -1.96 6.60 -17.73
N TYR A 15 -1.16 5.73 -17.13
CA TYR A 15 -1.40 5.31 -15.75
C TYR A 15 -1.44 6.56 -14.86
N PRO A 16 -2.39 6.65 -13.92
CA PRO A 16 -2.47 7.81 -13.04
C PRO A 16 -1.14 7.97 -12.31
N ARG A 17 -0.64 9.22 -12.24
CA ARG A 17 0.61 9.52 -11.55
C ARG A 17 0.50 9.08 -10.09
N ILE A 18 1.45 8.26 -9.65
CA ILE A 18 1.61 7.86 -8.25
C ILE A 18 1.94 9.13 -7.44
N PRO A 19 1.28 9.38 -6.30
CA PRO A 19 1.62 10.54 -5.46
C PRO A 19 3.08 10.49 -4.99
N ALA A 20 3.71 11.67 -4.86
CA ALA A 20 5.09 11.77 -4.44
C ALA A 20 5.30 11.08 -3.06
N GLY A 21 6.28 10.18 -2.97
CA GLY A 21 6.57 9.42 -1.75
C GLY A 21 5.80 8.10 -1.60
N CYS A 22 4.90 7.77 -2.53
CA CYS A 22 4.24 6.46 -2.61
C CYS A 22 5.04 5.51 -3.51
N VAL A 23 5.15 4.25 -3.09
CA VAL A 23 5.90 3.21 -3.82
C VAL A 23 4.98 2.03 -4.11
N ARG A 24 5.06 1.48 -5.33
CA ARG A 24 4.43 0.20 -5.66
C ARG A 24 5.25 -0.93 -5.06
N THR A 25 4.85 -1.40 -3.89
CA THR A 25 5.49 -2.51 -3.17
C THR A 25 4.45 -3.29 -2.39
N ASN A 26 4.68 -4.58 -2.19
CA ASN A 26 3.88 -5.44 -1.33
C ASN A 26 4.50 -5.61 0.07
N LYS A 27 5.58 -4.89 0.37
CA LYS A 27 6.32 -4.99 1.64
C LYS A 27 6.38 -3.65 2.33
N VAL A 28 6.03 -3.67 3.62
CA VAL A 28 6.14 -2.54 4.52
C VAL A 28 7.02 -2.94 5.69
N GLU A 29 8.07 -2.16 5.91
CA GLU A 29 8.99 -2.35 7.01
C GLU A 29 8.69 -1.35 8.12
N ILE A 30 8.60 -1.86 9.34
CA ILE A 30 8.42 -1.09 10.55
C ILE A 30 9.75 -1.13 11.29
N SER A 31 10.31 0.04 11.57
CA SER A 31 11.55 0.18 12.31
C SER A 31 11.32 1.15 13.47
N GLU A 32 11.86 0.80 14.63
CA GLU A 32 11.84 1.67 15.80
C GLU A 32 13.29 1.95 16.22
N ASN A 33 13.67 3.21 16.26
CA ASN A 33 14.98 3.67 16.74
C ASN A 33 14.82 4.77 17.80
N SER A 34 15.95 5.29 18.28
CA SER A 34 15.99 6.40 19.26
C SER A 34 15.24 7.65 18.78
N ARG A 35 15.13 7.86 17.47
CA ARG A 35 14.43 9.00 16.86
C ARG A 35 12.92 8.80 16.73
N GLY A 36 12.41 7.58 16.80
CA GLY A 36 10.97 7.34 16.60
C GLY A 36 10.62 5.99 16.00
N LEU A 37 9.31 5.80 15.78
CA LEU A 37 8.77 4.77 14.92
C LEU A 37 8.85 5.27 13.47
N LYS A 38 9.24 4.41 12.54
CA LYS A 38 9.34 4.72 11.13
C LYS A 38 8.81 3.56 10.31
N VAL A 39 7.89 3.86 9.41
CA VAL A 39 7.30 2.93 8.44
C VAL A 39 7.87 3.24 7.06
N ILE A 40 8.37 2.21 6.37
CA ILE A 40 9.01 2.33 5.06
C ILE A 40 8.38 1.30 4.09
N PRO A 41 7.80 1.73 2.96
CA PRO A 41 7.52 3.12 2.60
C PRO A 41 6.38 3.70 3.47
N LYS A 42 6.31 5.03 3.58
CA LYS A 42 5.19 5.72 4.26
C LYS A 42 3.87 5.55 3.52
N CYS A 43 3.95 5.36 2.20
CA CYS A 43 2.79 5.17 1.34
C CYS A 43 3.05 4.02 0.37
N VAL A 44 2.11 3.08 0.33
CA VAL A 44 2.15 1.92 -0.56
C VAL A 44 1.08 2.05 -1.62
N VAL A 45 1.38 1.69 -2.87
CA VAL A 45 0.39 1.55 -3.93
C VAL A 45 0.23 0.08 -4.29
N LEU A 46 -1.01 -0.40 -4.27
CA LEU A 46 -1.39 -1.76 -4.63
C LEU A 46 -2.32 -1.73 -5.84
N SER A 47 -2.24 -2.74 -6.68
CA SER A 47 -3.20 -2.94 -7.76
C SER A 47 -4.36 -3.82 -7.30
N LYS A 48 -5.57 -3.34 -7.58
CA LYS A 48 -6.80 -4.10 -7.35
C LYS A 48 -6.91 -5.33 -8.26
N GLU A 49 -6.41 -5.24 -9.50
CA GLU A 49 -6.53 -6.30 -10.51
C GLU A 49 -5.61 -7.49 -10.25
N ASN A 50 -4.43 -7.24 -9.65
CA ASN A 50 -3.42 -8.28 -9.45
C ASN A 50 -3.58 -9.07 -8.15
N GLY A 51 -4.57 -8.73 -7.31
CA GLY A 51 -4.73 -9.34 -6.00
C GLY A 51 -3.53 -9.06 -5.07
N ASP A 52 -2.91 -7.89 -5.22
CA ASP A 52 -1.74 -7.51 -4.43
C ASP A 52 -2.06 -7.56 -2.93
N GLN A 53 -1.07 -8.04 -2.18
CA GLN A 53 -1.14 -8.15 -0.72
C GLN A 53 -0.05 -7.29 -0.10
N VAL A 54 -0.24 -6.81 1.12
CA VAL A 54 0.79 -6.14 1.91
C VAL A 54 1.27 -7.09 2.98
N THR A 55 2.59 -7.20 3.10
CA THR A 55 3.26 -7.87 4.20
C THR A 55 3.95 -6.82 5.05
N TRP A 56 3.61 -6.75 6.33
CA TRP A 56 4.22 -5.85 7.29
C TRP A 56 5.24 -6.58 8.14
N LYS A 57 6.47 -6.08 8.21
CA LYS A 57 7.53 -6.72 8.99
C LYS A 57 8.22 -5.71 9.86
N HIS A 58 8.39 -6.04 11.14
CA HIS A 58 9.26 -5.25 12.00
C HIS A 58 10.72 -5.67 11.81
N VAL A 59 11.59 -4.70 11.48
CA VAL A 59 13.01 -4.96 11.15
C VAL A 59 13.73 -5.64 12.32
N ASN A 60 13.45 -5.20 13.55
CA ASN A 60 14.05 -5.76 14.78
C ASN A 60 13.19 -6.86 15.44
N GLY A 61 12.18 -7.41 14.75
CA GLY A 61 11.31 -8.46 15.31
C GLY A 61 10.48 -8.07 16.53
N LYS A 62 10.34 -6.76 16.83
CA LYS A 62 9.54 -6.29 17.95
C LYS A 62 8.04 -6.48 17.68
N PRO A 63 7.22 -6.62 18.73
CA PRO A 63 5.77 -6.62 18.59
C PRO A 63 5.28 -5.30 18.00
N PHE A 64 4.38 -5.40 17.04
CA PHE A 64 3.67 -4.27 16.43
C PHE A 64 2.21 -4.63 16.22
N ILE A 65 1.36 -3.63 16.10
CA ILE A 65 -0.04 -3.77 15.74
C ILE A 65 -0.32 -2.73 14.67
N ILE A 66 -0.97 -3.16 13.60
CA ILE A 66 -1.50 -2.31 12.56
C ILE A 66 -3.00 -2.42 12.63
N PHE A 67 -3.70 -1.30 12.56
CA PHE A 67 -5.15 -1.30 12.48
C PHE A 67 -5.65 -0.18 11.57
N PHE A 68 -6.74 -0.45 10.88
CA PHE A 68 -7.45 0.51 10.06
C PHE A 68 -8.66 1.04 10.85
N ASP A 69 -8.61 2.30 11.27
CA ASP A 69 -9.58 2.88 12.21
C ASP A 69 -11.00 3.03 11.66
N HIS A 70 -11.12 3.27 10.35
CA HIS A 70 -12.40 3.58 9.72
C HIS A 70 -12.81 2.52 8.69
N GLU A 71 -11.96 2.31 7.69
CA GLU A 71 -12.22 1.36 6.62
C GLU A 71 -10.89 0.74 6.18
N THR A 72 -10.92 -0.55 5.86
CA THR A 72 -9.75 -1.28 5.36
C THR A 72 -9.95 -1.62 3.88
N PRO A 73 -8.92 -1.52 3.04
CA PRO A 73 -8.98 -2.04 1.68
C PRO A 73 -8.88 -3.57 1.63
N PHE A 74 -8.77 -4.26 2.76
CA PHE A 74 -8.58 -5.70 2.85
C PHE A 74 -9.74 -6.37 3.56
N ASN A 75 -9.76 -7.70 3.60
CA ASN A 75 -10.75 -8.45 4.37
C ASN A 75 -10.53 -8.32 5.88
N ASP A 76 -9.29 -8.05 6.28
CA ASP A 76 -8.90 -7.84 7.67
C ASP A 76 -8.57 -6.38 7.94
N ALA A 77 -8.90 -5.91 9.15
CA ALA A 77 -8.60 -4.55 9.59
C ALA A 77 -7.42 -4.48 10.57
N ILE A 78 -6.95 -5.61 11.12
CA ILE A 78 -5.91 -5.67 12.16
C ILE A 78 -4.82 -6.68 11.80
N PHE A 79 -3.55 -6.27 11.93
CA PHE A 79 -2.36 -7.07 11.60
C PHE A 79 -1.29 -6.95 12.69
N TYR A 80 -0.54 -8.02 12.93
CA TYR A 80 0.46 -8.10 14.01
C TYR A 80 1.50 -9.19 13.66
N PRO A 81 2.67 -9.29 14.34
CA PRO A 81 3.63 -10.36 14.07
C PRO A 81 2.97 -11.73 14.28
N GLY A 82 2.82 -12.51 13.21
CA GLY A 82 1.99 -13.75 13.17
C GLY A 82 0.76 -13.65 12.26
N LYS A 83 0.21 -12.44 12.08
CA LYS A 83 -0.78 -12.08 11.06
C LYS A 83 -0.32 -10.85 10.29
N GLU A 84 0.86 -10.97 9.69
CA GLU A 84 1.57 -9.88 9.02
C GLU A 84 1.15 -9.65 7.57
N LYS A 85 0.28 -10.49 7.01
CA LYS A 85 -0.19 -10.37 5.63
C LYS A 85 -1.63 -9.88 5.59
N SER A 86 -1.90 -8.93 4.71
CA SER A 86 -3.23 -8.33 4.52
C SER A 86 -4.27 -9.24 3.88
N GLY A 87 -3.80 -10.26 3.16
CA GLY A 87 -4.61 -10.89 2.11
C GLY A 87 -4.79 -9.95 0.92
N SER A 88 -5.58 -10.38 -0.05
CA SER A 88 -5.82 -9.62 -1.28
C SER A 88 -6.64 -8.36 -1.01
N ALA A 89 -6.38 -7.28 -1.75
CA ALA A 89 -7.24 -6.10 -1.72
C ALA A 89 -8.70 -6.47 -2.10
N ASN A 90 -9.65 -5.95 -1.32
CA ASN A 90 -11.07 -6.17 -1.49
C ASN A 90 -11.56 -5.53 -2.79
N SER A 91 -12.27 -6.31 -3.61
CA SER A 91 -12.87 -5.84 -4.86
C SER A 91 -13.94 -4.76 -4.64
N ASN A 92 -14.45 -4.61 -3.42
CA ASN A 92 -15.43 -3.61 -3.02
C ASN A 92 -14.82 -2.41 -2.27
N ALA A 93 -13.48 -2.30 -2.21
CA ALA A 93 -12.81 -1.14 -1.64
C ALA A 93 -13.35 0.16 -2.27
N LYS A 94 -14.02 0.99 -1.46
CA LYS A 94 -14.73 2.21 -1.88
C LYS A 94 -13.80 3.37 -2.13
N TYR A 95 -12.74 3.48 -1.34
CA TYR A 95 -11.80 4.59 -1.39
C TYR A 95 -10.58 4.24 -2.22
N ARG A 96 -9.93 5.27 -2.74
CA ARG A 96 -8.63 5.12 -3.40
C ARG A 96 -7.48 5.07 -2.39
N LYS A 97 -7.66 5.71 -1.24
CA LYS A 97 -6.64 5.92 -0.21
C LYS A 97 -7.21 5.49 1.13
N TYR A 98 -6.42 4.74 1.87
CA TYR A 98 -6.73 4.19 3.18
C TYR A 98 -5.60 4.54 4.13
N GLU A 99 -5.96 5.03 5.31
CA GLU A 99 -5.01 5.35 6.37
C GLU A 99 -5.05 4.21 7.39
N TYR A 100 -3.89 3.85 7.91
CA TYR A 100 -3.77 2.83 8.94
C TYR A 100 -2.81 3.30 9.99
N THR A 101 -3.03 2.82 11.21
CA THR A 101 -2.28 3.22 12.37
C THR A 101 -1.35 2.09 12.75
N VAL A 102 -0.05 2.37 12.88
CA VAL A 102 0.98 1.43 13.32
C VAL A 102 1.36 1.75 14.76
N LYS A 103 1.05 0.85 15.69
CA LYS A 103 1.52 0.90 17.08
C LYS A 103 2.67 -0.07 17.27
N ALA A 104 3.81 0.43 17.74
CA ALA A 104 4.92 -0.39 18.22
C ALA A 104 5.43 0.19 19.53
N GLY A 105 5.29 -0.57 20.62
CA GLY A 105 5.53 -0.07 21.98
C GLY A 105 4.61 1.11 22.32
N LYS A 106 5.18 2.26 22.71
CA LYS A 106 4.45 3.49 23.06
C LYS A 106 4.32 4.47 21.88
N LYS A 107 4.81 4.12 20.69
CA LYS A 107 4.86 5.00 19.53
C LYS A 107 3.80 4.60 18.50
N THR A 108 3.22 5.60 17.87
CA THR A 108 2.17 5.47 16.86
C THR A 108 2.53 6.26 15.61
N LEU A 109 2.17 5.76 14.43
CA LEU A 109 2.37 6.43 13.15
C LEU A 109 1.23 6.09 12.20
N ASP A 110 0.82 7.04 11.35
CA ASP A 110 -0.34 6.91 10.45
C ASP A 110 0.08 6.89 8.96
N PRO A 111 0.67 5.79 8.47
CA PRO A 111 0.98 5.58 7.05
C PRO A 111 -0.28 5.31 6.20
N GLN A 112 -0.07 5.20 4.88
CA GLN A 112 -1.14 5.19 3.88
C GLN A 112 -0.99 4.03 2.89
N VAL A 113 -2.12 3.44 2.49
CA VAL A 113 -2.24 2.50 1.38
C VAL A 113 -3.11 3.13 0.30
N ILE A 114 -2.68 3.05 -0.95
CA ILE A 114 -3.42 3.49 -2.13
C ILE A 114 -3.78 2.25 -2.94
N ILE A 115 -5.06 2.08 -3.23
CA ILE A 115 -5.56 1.07 -4.15
C ILE A 115 -5.72 1.71 -5.52
N ASP A 116 -4.86 1.33 -6.46
CA ASP A 116 -4.97 1.71 -7.87
C ASP A 116 -5.98 0.78 -8.56
N LYS A 117 -6.84 1.38 -9.40
CA LYS A 117 -7.87 0.67 -10.15
C LYS A 117 -7.28 -0.11 -11.31
#